data_AF-A0A2H5W0L1-F1
#
_entry.id   AF-A0A2H5W0L1-F1
#
_cell.length_a   1.000
_cell.length_b   1.000
_cell.length_c   1.000
_cell.angle_alpha   90.00
_cell.angle_beta   90.00
_cell.angle_gamma   90.00
#
_symmetry.space_group_name_H-M   'P 1'
#
loop_
_entity.id
_entity.type
_entity.pdbx_description
1 polymer ?
#
loop_
_entity_poly.entity_id
_entity_poly.type
_entity_poly.pdbx_seq_one_letter_code
_entity_poly.pdbx_strand_id
1 'polypeptide(L)'
;MSHPALLTPEEVRLLAQVDQLAEEMFDFLAHLIRIPTVNPPGEHYAECAAFVGERLVGFGYEVTHLAVLESPAHDARAPRVNVVGRFARCGPGRTVHVNAHMDVAPVGEGWTVEPFAGIIREGRIFGRGAADAKAGFAAGLYAVEALRRAHIAFDGAIEVSATADGESGGAAGVGHLVDMGVVRAGRTDAVIIAAASGVERLRCDPQSGHLSEDVATARGGLATVTSAEVFKKMRIVRALDRAIRVVLVRAPEYVVGPAVPDCAHIRRSGVEECLLYGPGRFEYARRPDEQCRLDDVVAGCKVLALALLWMLREDAEDSPARIFRVGGSH
;
A
#
# COMPACT_ATOMS: atom_id res chain seq x y z
N MET A 1 17.04 -24.25 -13.39
CA MET A 1 17.27 -24.36 -11.93
C MET A 1 17.56 -22.95 -11.42
N SER A 2 16.58 -22.28 -10.82
CA SER A 2 16.75 -20.92 -10.31
C SER A 2 17.55 -20.98 -9.01
N HIS A 3 18.72 -20.35 -8.97
CA HIS A 3 19.38 -20.08 -7.69
C HIS A 3 18.40 -19.30 -6.79
N PRO A 4 18.26 -19.64 -5.50
CA PRO A 4 17.58 -18.74 -4.57
C PRO A 4 18.33 -17.41 -4.65
N ALA A 5 17.64 -16.34 -5.02
CA ALA A 5 18.26 -15.03 -5.10
C ALA A 5 18.81 -14.70 -3.70
N LEU A 6 20.13 -14.75 -3.58
CA LEU A 6 20.80 -14.44 -2.33
C LEU A 6 20.56 -12.95 -2.06
N LEU A 7 19.96 -12.65 -0.90
CA LEU A 7 19.81 -11.29 -0.44
C LEU A 7 21.18 -10.66 -0.23
N THR A 8 21.34 -9.42 -0.67
CA THR A 8 22.49 -8.58 -0.34
C THR A 8 22.52 -8.27 1.16
N PRO A 9 23.69 -7.90 1.72
CA PRO A 9 23.77 -7.47 3.11
C PRO A 9 22.83 -6.28 3.42
N GLU A 10 22.55 -5.42 2.44
CA GLU A 10 21.62 -4.30 2.60
C GLU A 10 20.18 -4.77 2.74
N GLU A 11 19.74 -5.71 1.90
CA GLU A 11 18.40 -6.29 1.95
C GLU A 11 18.20 -7.09 3.23
N VAL A 12 19.21 -7.81 3.71
CA VAL A 12 19.17 -8.49 5.02
C VAL A 12 18.99 -7.48 6.16
N ARG A 13 19.75 -6.37 6.14
CA ARG A 13 19.58 -5.29 7.13
C ARG A 13 18.19 -4.66 7.07
N LEU A 14 17.66 -4.45 5.87
CA LEU A 14 16.32 -3.92 5.68
C LEU A 14 15.25 -4.82 6.31
N LEU A 15 15.31 -6.13 6.05
CA LEU A 15 14.36 -7.07 6.64
C LEU A 15 14.48 -7.13 8.17
N ALA A 16 15.70 -7.11 8.71
CA ALA A 16 15.93 -7.03 10.14
C ALA A 16 15.41 -5.72 10.75
N GLN A 17 15.50 -4.61 10.01
CA GLN A 17 14.96 -3.32 10.46
C GLN A 17 13.44 -3.34 10.56
N VAL A 18 12.75 -4.05 9.65
CA VAL A 18 11.30 -4.28 9.76
C VAL A 18 10.97 -5.05 11.04
N ASP A 19 11.73 -6.10 11.37
CA ASP A 19 11.52 -6.86 12.61
C ASP A 19 11.68 -5.97 13.86
N GLN A 20 12.67 -5.07 13.87
CA GLN A 20 12.88 -4.12 14.96
C GLN A 20 11.76 -3.08 15.10
N LEU A 21 11.00 -2.83 14.03
CA LEU A 21 9.91 -1.86 13.99
C LEU A 21 8.53 -2.46 14.30
N ALA A 22 8.45 -3.78 14.51
CA ALA A 22 7.18 -4.50 14.61
C ALA A 22 6.26 -3.92 15.71
N GLU A 23 6.75 -3.75 16.93
CA GLU A 23 5.94 -3.23 18.05
C GLU A 23 5.46 -1.79 17.78
N GLU A 24 6.33 -0.93 17.27
CA GLU A 24 5.97 0.46 16.93
C GLU A 24 4.89 0.53 15.84
N MET A 25 4.97 -0.38 14.87
CA MET A 25 3.99 -0.55 13.79
C MET A 25 2.65 -1.09 14.32
N PHE A 26 2.67 -2.03 15.28
CA PHE A 26 1.46 -2.56 15.90
C PHE A 26 0.76 -1.50 16.76
N ASP A 27 1.51 -0.72 17.52
CA ASP A 27 0.98 0.40 18.30
C ASP A 27 0.36 1.47 17.40
N PHE A 28 1.02 1.80 16.29
CA PHE A 28 0.49 2.71 15.28
C PHE A 28 -0.83 2.18 14.70
N LEU A 29 -0.86 0.92 14.29
CA LEU A 29 -2.06 0.28 13.73
C LEU A 29 -3.21 0.25 14.74
N ALA A 30 -2.93 -0.11 16.00
CA ALA A 30 -3.93 -0.14 17.05
C ALA A 30 -4.51 1.26 17.32
N HIS A 31 -3.68 2.31 17.33
CA HIS A 31 -4.16 3.68 17.43
C HIS A 31 -5.00 4.08 16.22
N LEU A 32 -4.54 3.75 15.01
CA LEU A 32 -5.28 4.06 13.78
C LEU A 32 -6.67 3.41 13.78
N ILE A 33 -6.79 2.17 14.27
CA ILE A 33 -8.08 1.48 14.44
C ILE A 33 -8.98 2.19 15.47
N ARG A 34 -8.41 2.78 16.53
CA ARG A 34 -9.18 3.48 17.57
C ARG A 34 -9.85 4.76 17.11
N ILE A 35 -9.44 5.32 15.98
CA ILE A 35 -10.09 6.47 15.38
C ILE A 35 -11.24 5.95 14.48
N PRO A 36 -12.52 6.14 14.85
CA PRO A 36 -13.65 5.53 14.18
C PRO A 36 -14.03 6.29 12.91
N THR A 37 -13.27 6.07 11.84
CA THR A 37 -13.41 6.73 10.54
C THR A 37 -14.56 6.17 9.68
N VAL A 38 -15.76 6.04 10.24
CA VAL A 38 -16.89 5.35 9.61
C VAL A 38 -17.42 6.11 8.39
N ASN A 39 -17.55 5.43 7.25
CA ASN A 39 -18.08 6.00 6.00
C ASN A 39 -19.07 5.03 5.32
N PRO A 40 -20.31 5.47 5.01
CA PRO A 40 -20.92 6.78 5.32
C PRO A 40 -21.21 6.99 6.82
N PRO A 41 -21.24 8.24 7.34
CA PRO A 41 -21.19 9.50 6.60
C PRO A 41 -19.79 10.11 6.41
N GLY A 42 -18.74 9.52 6.99
CA GLY A 42 -17.36 10.02 6.89
C GLY A 42 -16.86 10.69 8.17
N GLU A 43 -16.95 9.97 9.28
CA GLU A 43 -16.63 10.48 10.61
C GLU A 43 -15.11 10.56 10.84
N HIS A 44 -14.67 11.44 11.74
CA HIS A 44 -13.29 11.49 12.26
C HIS A 44 -12.12 11.58 11.24
N TYR A 45 -12.36 11.94 9.98
CA TYR A 45 -11.28 12.08 8.99
C TYR A 45 -10.23 13.11 9.37
N ALA A 46 -10.63 14.28 9.86
CA ALA A 46 -9.69 15.33 10.26
C ALA A 46 -8.77 14.87 11.40
N GLU A 47 -9.32 14.16 12.38
CA GLU A 47 -8.57 13.56 13.50
C GLU A 47 -7.59 12.49 13.00
N CYS A 48 -8.07 11.57 12.16
CA CYS A 48 -7.24 10.52 11.58
C CYS A 48 -6.12 11.08 10.69
N ALA A 49 -6.43 12.07 9.84
CA ALA A 49 -5.46 12.74 8.99
C ALA A 49 -4.43 13.55 9.79
N ALA A 50 -4.82 14.15 10.92
CA ALA A 50 -3.89 14.79 11.85
C ALA A 50 -2.93 13.77 12.48
N PHE A 51 -3.46 12.67 13.04
CA PHE A 51 -2.66 11.60 13.64
C PHE A 51 -1.64 11.00 12.65
N VAL A 52 -2.07 10.69 11.43
CA VAL A 52 -1.20 10.19 10.37
C VAL A 52 -0.17 11.25 9.95
N GLY A 53 -0.60 12.50 9.82
CA GLY A 53 0.27 13.63 9.48
C GLY A 53 1.38 13.84 10.50
N GLU A 54 1.07 13.80 11.80
CA GLU A 54 2.06 13.89 12.88
C GLU A 54 3.08 12.75 12.81
N ARG A 55 2.64 11.52 12.53
CA ARG A 55 3.55 10.38 12.34
C ARG A 55 4.49 10.60 11.16
N LEU A 56 3.97 11.06 10.02
CA LEU A 56 4.74 11.34 8.82
C LEU A 56 5.78 12.46 9.07
N VAL A 57 5.39 13.54 9.75
CA VAL A 57 6.33 14.61 10.16
C VAL A 57 7.42 14.04 11.08
N GLY A 58 7.06 13.21 12.06
CA GLY A 58 8.02 12.54 12.95
C GLY A 58 9.02 11.64 12.22
N PHE A 59 8.64 11.09 11.06
CA PHE A 59 9.53 10.31 10.19
C PHE A 59 10.30 11.17 9.18
N GLY A 60 10.08 12.49 9.16
CA GLY A 60 10.80 13.45 8.32
C GLY A 60 10.22 13.61 6.91
N TYR A 61 8.93 13.36 6.71
CA TYR A 61 8.24 13.62 5.45
C TYR A 61 7.89 15.10 5.33
N GLU A 62 7.84 15.59 4.09
CA GLU A 62 7.06 16.79 3.77
C GLU A 62 5.58 16.41 3.73
N VAL A 63 4.74 17.03 4.55
CA VAL A 63 3.35 16.62 4.75
C VAL A 63 2.38 17.70 4.27
N THR A 64 1.38 17.26 3.50
CA THR A 64 0.30 18.11 3.00
C THR A 64 -1.06 17.50 3.37
N HIS A 65 -1.91 18.29 4.02
CA HIS A 65 -3.32 17.97 4.24
C HIS A 65 -4.17 18.58 3.12
N LEU A 66 -5.00 17.76 2.49
CA LEU A 66 -5.84 18.13 1.35
C LEU A 66 -7.31 17.94 1.73
N ALA A 67 -7.93 19.04 2.19
CA ALA A 67 -9.35 19.08 2.47
C ALA A 67 -10.15 19.24 1.16
N VAL A 68 -11.16 18.39 0.96
CA VAL A 68 -12.05 18.49 -0.19
C VAL A 68 -13.15 19.49 0.13
N LEU A 69 -13.26 20.55 -0.66
CA LEU A 69 -14.28 21.59 -0.48
C LEU A 69 -15.48 21.40 -1.43
N GLU A 70 -15.25 20.85 -2.63
CA GLU A 70 -16.25 20.71 -3.68
C GLU A 70 -16.35 19.25 -4.15
N SER A 71 -17.18 18.45 -3.48
CA SER A 71 -17.49 17.08 -3.90
C SER A 71 -18.91 16.71 -3.48
N PRO A 72 -19.68 15.96 -4.28
CA PRO A 72 -20.98 15.41 -3.86
C PRO A 72 -20.88 14.50 -2.62
N ALA A 73 -19.69 13.93 -2.36
CA ALA A 73 -19.42 13.12 -1.17
C ALA A 73 -19.01 13.95 0.05
N HIS A 74 -18.81 15.27 -0.10
CA HIS A 74 -18.48 16.17 1.01
C HIS A 74 -19.75 16.55 1.79
N ASP A 75 -19.73 16.34 3.11
CA ASP A 75 -20.67 16.96 4.06
C ASP A 75 -19.85 17.91 4.94
N ALA A 76 -20.30 19.15 5.10
CA ALA A 76 -19.63 20.15 5.94
C ALA A 76 -19.49 19.71 7.41
N ARG A 77 -20.34 18.79 7.88
CA ARG A 77 -20.27 18.16 9.21
C ARG A 77 -19.25 17.03 9.28
N ALA A 78 -18.78 16.54 8.14
CA ALA A 78 -17.88 15.41 7.97
C ALA A 78 -16.86 15.72 6.86
N PRO A 79 -15.98 16.73 7.04
CA PRO A 79 -15.07 17.17 6.00
C PRO A 79 -14.13 16.03 5.60
N ARG A 80 -14.05 15.78 4.29
CA ARG A 80 -13.11 14.81 3.72
C ARG A 80 -11.72 15.44 3.72
N VAL A 81 -10.80 14.87 4.50
CA VAL A 81 -9.42 15.34 4.60
C VAL A 81 -8.50 14.18 4.25
N ASN A 82 -7.71 14.36 3.20
CA ASN A 82 -6.64 13.45 2.83
C ASN A 82 -5.32 13.96 3.42
N VAL A 83 -4.38 13.07 3.69
CA VAL A 83 -3.02 13.44 4.06
C VAL A 83 -2.02 12.73 3.17
N VAL A 84 -1.06 13.48 2.65
CA VAL A 84 0.01 12.98 1.78
C VAL A 84 1.35 13.36 2.40
N GLY A 85 2.19 12.36 2.64
CA GLY A 85 3.59 12.55 2.97
C GLY A 85 4.45 12.28 1.76
N ARG A 86 5.41 13.17 1.48
CA ARG A 86 6.47 12.96 0.50
C ARG A 86 7.81 12.77 1.20
N PHE A 87 8.47 11.64 0.91
CA PHE A 87 9.83 11.34 1.35
C PHE A 87 10.76 11.27 0.14
N ALA A 88 11.41 12.40 -0.15
CA ALA A 88 12.36 12.51 -1.26
C ALA A 88 13.81 12.34 -0.77
N ARG A 89 14.65 11.73 -1.60
CA ARG A 89 16.10 11.65 -1.40
C ARG A 89 16.83 12.43 -2.49
N CYS A 90 18.14 12.60 -2.35
CA CYS A 90 18.95 13.29 -3.35
C CYS A 90 18.97 12.52 -4.67
N GLY A 91 18.88 13.23 -5.80
CA GLY A 91 19.05 12.65 -7.13
C GLY A 91 17.74 12.47 -7.93
N PRO A 92 17.79 12.60 -9.26
CA PRO A 92 16.65 12.29 -10.12
C PRO A 92 16.34 10.79 -10.04
N GLY A 93 15.07 10.44 -9.93
CA GLY A 93 14.66 9.04 -9.85
C GLY A 93 13.14 8.89 -9.86
N ARG A 94 12.69 7.66 -9.70
CA ARG A 94 11.27 7.31 -9.74
C ARG A 94 10.53 7.79 -8.50
N THR A 95 9.24 8.05 -8.65
CA THR A 95 8.33 8.25 -7.53
C THR A 95 7.36 7.08 -7.43
N VAL A 96 7.43 6.33 -6.33
CA VAL A 96 6.44 5.30 -6.00
C VAL A 96 5.49 5.83 -4.94
N HIS A 97 4.19 5.71 -5.17
CA HIS A 97 3.15 6.18 -4.25
C HIS A 97 2.48 4.98 -3.57
N VAL A 98 2.37 5.01 -2.25
CA VAL A 98 1.68 4.00 -1.44
C VAL A 98 0.40 4.64 -0.91
N ASN A 99 -0.75 4.25 -1.46
CA ASN A 99 -2.06 4.78 -1.07
C ASN A 99 -2.83 3.73 -0.27
N ALA A 100 -3.49 4.16 0.80
CA ALA A 100 -4.57 3.39 1.41
C ALA A 100 -5.68 4.33 1.84
N HIS A 101 -6.92 3.87 1.76
CA HIS A 101 -8.03 4.59 2.36
C HIS A 101 -8.01 4.41 3.88
N MET A 102 -8.42 5.44 4.61
CA MET A 102 -8.45 5.46 6.08
C MET A 102 -9.84 5.21 6.64
N ASP A 103 -10.89 5.38 5.83
CA ASP A 103 -12.25 5.07 6.23
C ASP A 103 -12.49 3.59 6.39
N VAL A 104 -13.59 3.31 7.08
CA VAL A 104 -14.04 1.97 7.31
C VAL A 104 -15.54 1.88 7.11
N ALA A 105 -16.00 0.73 6.60
CA ALA A 105 -17.42 0.45 6.49
C ALA A 105 -18.11 0.46 7.88
N PRO A 106 -19.42 0.77 7.96
CA PRO A 106 -20.18 0.73 9.19
C PRO A 106 -20.01 -0.58 9.98
N VAL A 107 -20.09 -0.45 11.30
CA VAL A 107 -20.08 -1.59 12.21
C VAL A 107 -21.48 -2.20 12.24
N GLY A 108 -21.58 -3.48 11.86
CA GLY A 108 -22.80 -4.27 12.02
C GLY A 108 -22.88 -4.94 13.39
N GLU A 109 -23.90 -5.76 13.60
CA GLU A 109 -24.05 -6.56 14.82
C GLU A 109 -23.08 -7.76 14.86
N GLY A 110 -22.96 -8.40 16.03
CA GLY A 110 -22.26 -9.70 16.16
C GLY A 110 -20.77 -9.63 16.50
N TRP A 111 -20.25 -8.47 16.90
CA TRP A 111 -18.89 -8.33 17.39
C TRP A 111 -18.74 -8.96 18.79
N THR A 112 -17.67 -9.72 18.99
CA THR A 112 -17.31 -10.26 20.30
C THR A 112 -16.28 -9.40 21.04
N VAL A 113 -15.69 -8.43 20.33
CA VAL A 113 -14.76 -7.43 20.84
C VAL A 113 -15.20 -6.03 20.43
N GLU A 114 -14.82 -5.01 21.19
CA GLU A 114 -15.14 -3.62 20.86
C GLU A 114 -14.51 -3.22 19.50
N PRO A 115 -15.31 -2.87 18.48
CA PRO A 115 -14.86 -2.70 17.09
C PRO A 115 -13.73 -1.69 16.91
N PHE A 116 -13.66 -0.66 17.75
CA PHE A 116 -12.65 0.39 17.67
C PHE A 116 -11.67 0.34 18.84
N ALA A 117 -11.49 -0.80 19.52
CA ALA A 117 -10.51 -0.89 20.61
C ALA A 117 -9.07 -1.16 20.14
N GLY A 118 -8.89 -1.70 18.92
CA GLY A 118 -7.57 -2.09 18.42
C GLY A 118 -6.91 -3.15 19.30
N ILE A 119 -7.66 -4.21 19.64
CA ILE A 119 -7.23 -5.22 20.62
C ILE A 119 -6.25 -6.18 19.96
N ILE A 120 -5.08 -6.35 20.59
CA ILE A 120 -4.14 -7.41 20.24
C ILE A 120 -4.38 -8.61 21.16
N ARG A 121 -4.69 -9.77 20.57
CA ARG A 121 -4.91 -11.03 21.29
C ARG A 121 -4.48 -12.20 20.41
N GLU A 122 -3.74 -13.15 20.97
CA GLU A 122 -3.35 -14.40 20.29
C GLU A 122 -2.68 -14.19 18.91
N GLY A 123 -1.74 -13.25 18.83
CA GLY A 123 -0.99 -12.96 17.60
C GLY A 123 -1.81 -12.28 16.50
N ARG A 124 -2.97 -11.72 16.84
CA ARG A 124 -3.88 -11.02 15.93
C ARG A 124 -4.27 -9.67 16.51
N ILE A 125 -4.48 -8.70 15.64
CA ILE A 125 -5.13 -7.45 15.99
C ILE A 125 -6.56 -7.46 15.48
N PHE A 126 -7.50 -7.07 16.33
CA PHE A 126 -8.92 -7.01 16.05
C PHE A 126 -9.41 -5.57 16.04
N GLY A 127 -10.31 -5.29 15.10
CA GLY A 127 -11.03 -4.03 15.01
C GLY A 127 -11.47 -3.73 13.58
N ARG A 128 -12.44 -2.84 13.43
CA ARG A 128 -12.92 -2.42 12.12
C ARG A 128 -11.80 -1.66 11.40
N GLY A 129 -11.50 -2.10 10.19
CA GLY A 129 -10.37 -1.60 9.40
C GLY A 129 -9.06 -2.36 9.62
N ALA A 130 -9.01 -3.31 10.56
CA ALA A 130 -7.81 -4.10 10.81
C ALA A 130 -7.35 -4.89 9.58
N ALA A 131 -8.26 -5.30 8.69
CA ALA A 131 -7.94 -5.88 7.40
C ALA A 131 -8.02 -4.84 6.27
N ASP A 132 -9.15 -4.13 6.13
CA ASP A 132 -9.43 -3.20 5.02
C ASP A 132 -9.59 -1.75 5.54
N ALA A 133 -8.59 -0.87 5.43
CA ALA A 133 -7.24 -1.08 4.89
C ALA A 133 -6.11 -0.65 5.84
N LYS A 134 -6.40 -0.44 7.13
CA LYS A 134 -5.45 0.18 8.08
C LYS A 134 -4.18 -0.65 8.28
N ALA A 135 -4.25 -1.99 8.28
CA ALA A 135 -3.05 -2.82 8.34
C ALA A 135 -2.17 -2.69 7.09
N GLY A 136 -2.80 -2.58 5.91
CA GLY A 136 -2.11 -2.30 4.66
C GLY A 136 -1.37 -0.97 4.74
N PHE A 137 -2.06 0.08 5.17
CA PHE A 137 -1.46 1.39 5.38
C PHE A 137 -0.27 1.37 6.34
N ALA A 138 -0.43 0.73 7.51
CA ALA A 138 0.64 0.62 8.49
C ALA A 138 1.86 -0.11 7.92
N ALA A 139 1.67 -1.24 7.24
CA ALA A 139 2.76 -1.98 6.60
C ALA A 139 3.46 -1.17 5.51
N GLY A 140 2.71 -0.41 4.70
CA GLY A 140 3.27 0.46 3.66
C GLY A 140 4.09 1.61 4.22
N LEU A 141 3.57 2.33 5.22
CA LEU A 141 4.29 3.42 5.88
C LEU A 141 5.58 2.91 6.55
N TYR A 142 5.48 1.80 7.30
CA TYR A 142 6.62 1.24 8.02
C TYR A 142 7.65 0.57 7.11
N ALA A 143 7.28 0.13 5.91
CA ALA A 143 8.22 -0.31 4.90
C ALA A 143 9.17 0.81 4.47
N VAL A 144 8.64 2.04 4.29
CA VAL A 144 9.46 3.22 3.99
C VAL A 144 10.31 3.62 5.20
N GLU A 145 9.74 3.55 6.41
CA GLU A 145 10.48 3.83 7.63
C GLU A 145 11.64 2.84 7.85
N ALA A 146 11.46 1.57 7.48
CA ALA A 146 12.53 0.58 7.51
C ALA A 146 13.67 0.92 6.54
N LEU A 147 13.37 1.39 5.33
CA LEU A 147 14.39 1.90 4.39
C LEU A 147 15.17 3.08 5.00
N ARG A 148 14.46 3.99 5.68
CA ARG A 148 15.06 5.15 6.33
C ARG A 148 15.98 4.75 7.48
N ARG A 149 15.51 3.93 8.43
CA ARG A 149 16.27 3.50 9.61
C ARG A 149 17.41 2.52 9.27
N ALA A 150 17.26 1.73 8.22
CA ALA A 150 18.35 0.90 7.69
C ALA A 150 19.38 1.70 6.88
N HIS A 151 19.20 3.02 6.75
CA HIS A 151 20.07 3.93 5.99
C HIS A 151 20.28 3.50 4.53
N ILE A 152 19.23 2.98 3.90
CA ILE A 152 19.27 2.50 2.52
C ILE A 152 19.13 3.69 1.57
N ALA A 153 20.13 3.88 0.70
CA ALA A 153 20.12 4.93 -0.31
C ALA A 153 19.27 4.55 -1.52
N PHE A 154 18.48 5.50 -2.02
CA PHE A 154 17.75 5.40 -3.28
C PHE A 154 17.58 6.81 -3.87
N ASP A 155 17.45 6.91 -5.19
CA ASP A 155 17.14 8.17 -5.88
C ASP A 155 15.62 8.32 -6.05
N GLY A 156 15.16 9.55 -6.30
CA GLY A 156 13.73 9.84 -6.46
C GLY A 156 13.00 9.97 -5.12
N ALA A 157 11.80 9.39 -5.03
CA ALA A 157 10.95 9.58 -3.86
C ALA A 157 9.95 8.45 -3.61
N ILE A 158 9.51 8.38 -2.36
CA ILE A 158 8.36 7.58 -1.97
C ILE A 158 7.31 8.52 -1.38
N GLU A 159 6.07 8.33 -1.79
CA GLU A 159 4.93 9.05 -1.26
C GLU A 159 4.00 8.10 -0.54
N VAL A 160 3.39 8.56 0.53
CA VAL A 160 2.42 7.79 1.30
C VAL A 160 1.18 8.65 1.48
N SER A 161 0.01 8.12 1.15
CA SER A 161 -1.26 8.79 1.38
C SER A 161 -2.22 7.95 2.19
N ALA A 162 -2.85 8.60 3.18
CA ALA A 162 -4.08 8.12 3.78
C ALA A 162 -5.20 8.95 3.17
N THR A 163 -6.08 8.29 2.43
CA THR A 163 -7.18 8.94 1.69
C THR A 163 -8.52 8.69 2.35
N ALA A 164 -9.42 9.66 2.23
CA ALA A 164 -10.80 9.52 2.67
C ALA A 164 -11.62 8.81 1.59
N ASP A 165 -12.86 8.46 1.92
CA ASP A 165 -13.90 8.10 0.94
C ASP A 165 -13.69 6.81 0.14
N GLY A 166 -12.71 5.97 0.50
CA GLY A 166 -12.41 4.73 -0.22
C GLY A 166 -13.58 3.74 -0.23
N GLU A 167 -14.38 3.72 0.83
CA GLU A 167 -15.56 2.86 0.95
C GLU A 167 -16.75 3.33 0.11
N SER A 168 -16.79 4.62 -0.25
CA SER A 168 -17.91 5.26 -0.96
C SER A 168 -17.55 5.76 -2.36
N GLY A 169 -16.52 5.16 -2.97
CA GLY A 169 -16.18 5.38 -4.37
C GLY A 169 -14.93 6.22 -4.60
N GLY A 170 -14.25 6.72 -3.56
CA GLY A 170 -12.90 7.31 -3.62
C GLY A 170 -12.80 8.67 -4.31
N ALA A 171 -13.93 9.31 -4.66
CA ALA A 171 -13.93 10.58 -5.39
C ALA A 171 -13.37 11.72 -4.54
N ALA A 172 -13.75 11.80 -3.26
CA ALA A 172 -13.15 12.74 -2.31
C ALA A 172 -11.84 12.21 -1.69
N GLY A 173 -11.40 11.03 -2.12
CA GLY A 173 -10.16 10.37 -1.71
C GLY A 173 -9.06 10.53 -2.73
N VAL A 174 -8.56 9.40 -3.22
CA VAL A 174 -7.54 9.37 -4.27
C VAL A 174 -7.99 10.07 -5.56
N GLY A 175 -9.29 10.12 -5.87
CA GLY A 175 -9.83 10.92 -6.98
C GLY A 175 -9.44 12.39 -6.86
N HIS A 176 -9.58 12.97 -5.67
CA HIS A 176 -9.18 14.35 -5.40
C HIS A 176 -7.66 14.54 -5.52
N LEU A 177 -6.85 13.56 -5.11
CA LEU A 177 -5.39 13.60 -5.30
C LEU A 177 -5.01 13.58 -6.79
N VAL A 178 -5.78 12.87 -7.62
CA VAL A 178 -5.61 12.86 -9.08
C VAL A 178 -5.99 14.20 -9.68
N ASP A 179 -7.13 14.77 -9.28
CA ASP A 179 -7.63 16.05 -9.79
C ASP A 179 -6.68 17.21 -9.43
N MET A 180 -6.06 17.16 -8.25
CA MET A 180 -5.04 18.11 -7.80
C MET A 180 -3.66 17.87 -8.43
N GLY A 181 -3.50 16.84 -9.26
CA GLY A 181 -2.24 16.49 -9.93
C GLY A 181 -1.15 15.96 -8.99
N VAL A 182 -1.53 15.56 -7.77
CA VAL A 182 -0.64 14.88 -6.81
C VAL A 182 -0.30 13.50 -7.35
N VAL A 183 -1.30 12.72 -7.76
CA VAL A 183 -1.09 11.44 -8.45
C VAL A 183 -1.35 11.64 -9.93
N ARG A 184 -0.31 11.58 -10.77
CA ARG A 184 -0.44 11.74 -12.23
C ARG A 184 0.74 11.15 -12.99
N ALA A 185 0.50 10.80 -14.26
CA ALA A 185 1.55 10.43 -15.19
C ALA A 185 2.62 11.52 -15.30
N GLY A 186 3.88 11.10 -15.45
CA GLY A 186 5.05 11.98 -15.50
C GLY A 186 5.49 12.58 -14.15
N ARG A 187 4.76 12.29 -13.06
CA ARG A 187 5.16 12.61 -11.68
C ARG A 187 5.26 11.34 -10.84
N THR A 188 4.27 10.45 -10.97
CA THR A 188 4.17 9.17 -10.25
C THR A 188 4.45 8.04 -11.23
N ASP A 189 5.43 7.19 -10.93
CA ASP A 189 5.82 6.05 -11.77
C ASP A 189 5.05 4.79 -11.45
N ALA A 190 4.64 4.60 -10.19
CA ALA A 190 3.85 3.46 -9.75
C ALA A 190 3.01 3.79 -8.50
N VAL A 191 1.86 3.13 -8.36
CA VAL A 191 1.00 3.20 -7.18
C VAL A 191 0.77 1.79 -6.62
N ILE A 192 1.14 1.59 -5.36
CA ILE A 192 0.68 0.46 -4.56
C ILE A 192 -0.56 0.90 -3.80
N ILE A 193 -1.69 0.24 -4.02
CA ILE A 193 -2.85 0.36 -3.13
C ILE A 193 -2.65 -0.66 -2.00
N ALA A 194 -2.27 -0.15 -0.83
CA ALA A 194 -1.97 -0.94 0.34
C ALA A 194 -3.27 -1.36 1.05
N ALA A 195 -3.91 -2.42 0.53
CA ALA A 195 -5.20 -2.91 0.97
C ALA A 195 -5.21 -4.45 1.10
N ALA A 196 -6.28 -4.99 1.68
CA ALA A 196 -6.42 -6.42 1.94
C ALA A 196 -6.36 -7.26 0.65
N SER A 197 -5.25 -7.99 0.49
CA SER A 197 -5.09 -9.04 -0.53
C SER A 197 -4.76 -10.40 0.11
N GLY A 198 -4.07 -10.39 1.25
CA GLY A 198 -3.32 -11.52 1.77
C GLY A 198 -1.86 -11.41 1.30
N VAL A 199 -0.91 -11.67 2.21
CA VAL A 199 0.52 -11.41 1.98
C VAL A 199 1.10 -12.23 0.83
N GLU A 200 0.49 -13.36 0.51
CA GLU A 200 0.85 -14.24 -0.60
C GLU A 200 0.17 -13.90 -1.93
N ARG A 201 -0.72 -12.90 -1.97
CA ARG A 201 -1.58 -12.62 -3.12
C ARG A 201 -1.30 -11.26 -3.74
N LEU A 202 -1.08 -11.25 -5.05
CA LEU A 202 -1.06 -10.04 -5.87
C LEU A 202 -2.45 -9.83 -6.45
N ARG A 203 -3.15 -8.78 -6.00
CA ARG A 203 -4.53 -8.52 -6.41
C ARG A 203 -4.56 -7.52 -7.57
N CYS A 204 -4.99 -7.99 -8.73
CA CYS A 204 -5.25 -7.18 -9.89
C CYS A 204 -6.68 -6.62 -9.85
N ASP A 205 -6.84 -5.38 -10.29
CA ASP A 205 -8.16 -4.81 -10.53
C ASP A 205 -8.74 -5.40 -11.83
N PRO A 206 -10.02 -5.82 -11.86
CA PRO A 206 -10.63 -6.43 -13.04
C PRO A 206 -10.69 -5.49 -14.25
N GLN A 207 -10.71 -4.16 -14.04
CA GLN A 207 -10.71 -3.18 -15.11
C GLN A 207 -9.30 -2.89 -15.64
N SER A 208 -8.29 -3.66 -15.22
CA SER A 208 -6.90 -3.38 -15.54
C SER A 208 -6.48 -3.60 -17.00
N GLY A 209 -7.42 -3.75 -17.94
CA GLY A 209 -7.18 -3.78 -19.39
C GLY A 209 -6.39 -4.99 -19.91
N HIS A 210 -5.87 -5.83 -19.00
CA HIS A 210 -4.97 -6.94 -19.31
C HIS A 210 -5.56 -8.32 -18.95
N LEU A 211 -6.83 -8.37 -18.53
CA LEU A 211 -7.57 -9.60 -18.20
C LEU A 211 -8.66 -9.78 -19.26
N SER A 212 -8.41 -10.67 -20.23
CA SER A 212 -9.45 -11.12 -21.17
C SER A 212 -10.33 -12.17 -20.53
N GLU A 213 -11.65 -11.99 -20.68
CA GLU A 213 -12.79 -12.95 -20.66
C GLU A 213 -12.97 -13.99 -19.52
N ASP A 214 -11.97 -14.32 -18.70
CA ASP A 214 -12.10 -15.34 -17.63
C ASP A 214 -12.55 -14.79 -16.27
N VAL A 215 -12.81 -13.48 -16.17
CA VAL A 215 -13.17 -12.79 -14.90
C VAL A 215 -14.64 -13.03 -14.49
N ALA A 216 -15.42 -13.75 -15.31
CA ALA A 216 -16.88 -13.78 -15.24
C ALA A 216 -17.52 -14.42 -13.99
N THR A 217 -16.78 -14.88 -12.97
CA THR A 217 -17.38 -15.59 -11.81
C THR A 217 -16.83 -15.27 -10.42
N ALA A 218 -16.20 -14.12 -10.18
CA ALA A 218 -15.91 -13.69 -8.80
C ALA A 218 -17.14 -13.03 -8.14
N ARG A 219 -18.22 -13.79 -7.90
CA ARG A 219 -19.37 -13.30 -7.10
C ARG A 219 -18.96 -13.20 -5.62
N GLY A 220 -18.47 -12.03 -5.22
CA GLY A 220 -18.30 -11.63 -3.81
C GLY A 220 -16.97 -12.00 -3.14
N GLY A 221 -15.93 -12.36 -3.90
CA GLY A 221 -14.63 -12.77 -3.36
C GLY A 221 -13.47 -12.63 -4.34
N LEU A 222 -12.29 -13.14 -3.97
CA LEU A 222 -11.11 -13.19 -4.83
C LEU A 222 -11.10 -14.50 -5.64
N ALA A 223 -10.76 -14.41 -6.93
CA ALA A 223 -10.59 -15.56 -7.82
C ALA A 223 -9.14 -15.61 -8.34
N THR A 224 -8.53 -16.80 -8.34
CA THR A 224 -7.21 -17.01 -8.91
C THR A 224 -7.26 -16.87 -10.43
N VAL A 225 -6.30 -16.16 -11.00
CA VAL A 225 -6.16 -16.03 -12.45
C VAL A 225 -4.82 -16.59 -12.90
N THR A 226 -4.80 -17.23 -14.07
CA THR A 226 -3.54 -17.57 -14.73
C THR A 226 -2.91 -16.28 -15.23
N SER A 227 -1.70 -16.01 -14.78
CA SER A 227 -0.94 -14.81 -15.14
C SER A 227 -0.92 -14.62 -16.66
N ALA A 228 -1.63 -13.61 -17.19
CA ALA A 228 -1.35 -13.14 -18.53
C ALA A 228 0.12 -12.68 -18.56
N GLU A 229 0.86 -13.05 -19.60
CA GLU A 229 2.28 -12.68 -19.76
C GLU A 229 2.52 -11.16 -19.67
N VAL A 230 1.46 -10.37 -19.84
CA VAL A 230 1.41 -8.91 -19.69
C VAL A 230 1.64 -8.45 -18.24
N PHE A 231 1.08 -9.14 -17.23
CA PHE A 231 1.25 -8.74 -15.81
C PHE A 231 2.69 -8.90 -15.33
N LYS A 232 3.43 -9.88 -15.87
CA LYS A 232 4.85 -10.09 -15.53
C LYS A 232 5.78 -9.03 -16.11
N LYS A 233 5.30 -8.14 -16.99
CA LYS A 233 6.11 -7.04 -17.54
C LYS A 233 6.09 -5.80 -16.65
N MET A 234 5.03 -5.61 -15.87
CA MET A 234 4.88 -4.49 -14.94
C MET A 234 5.95 -4.55 -13.85
N ARG A 235 6.67 -3.44 -13.64
CA ARG A 235 7.75 -3.36 -12.65
C ARG A 235 7.22 -3.63 -11.24
N ILE A 236 6.05 -3.09 -10.91
CA ILE A 236 5.42 -3.30 -9.60
C ILE A 236 5.14 -4.77 -9.33
N VAL A 237 4.66 -5.50 -10.34
CA VAL A 237 4.35 -6.93 -10.25
C VAL A 237 5.64 -7.74 -10.12
N ARG A 238 6.68 -7.46 -10.91
CA ARG A 238 7.98 -8.16 -10.81
C ARG A 238 8.61 -7.98 -9.43
N ALA A 239 8.60 -6.75 -8.91
CA ALA A 239 9.18 -6.42 -7.62
C ALA A 239 8.44 -7.14 -6.49
N LEU A 240 7.10 -7.09 -6.48
CA LEU A 240 6.30 -7.76 -5.46
C LEU A 240 6.34 -9.30 -5.58
N ASP A 241 6.31 -9.87 -6.80
CA ASP A 241 6.44 -11.31 -7.01
C ASP A 241 7.77 -11.83 -6.44
N ARG A 242 8.89 -11.16 -6.81
CA ARG A 242 10.21 -11.49 -6.28
C ARG A 242 10.25 -11.37 -4.75
N ALA A 243 9.60 -10.35 -4.19
CA ALA A 243 9.67 -10.06 -2.77
C ALA A 243 8.87 -11.10 -1.97
N ILE A 244 7.70 -11.50 -2.47
CA ILE A 244 6.91 -12.61 -1.91
C ILE A 244 7.72 -13.91 -1.92
N ARG A 245 8.41 -14.23 -3.03
CA ARG A 245 9.25 -15.44 -3.10
C ARG A 245 10.36 -15.45 -2.08
N VAL A 246 10.97 -14.31 -1.82
CA VAL A 246 12.06 -14.19 -0.85
C VAL A 246 11.54 -14.25 0.58
N VAL A 247 10.52 -13.46 0.90
CA VAL A 247 10.02 -13.30 2.28
C VAL A 247 9.19 -14.50 2.73
N LEU A 248 8.33 -15.02 1.85
CA LEU A 248 7.40 -16.10 2.16
C LEU A 248 7.89 -17.48 1.69
N VAL A 249 9.02 -17.53 0.98
CA VAL A 249 9.60 -18.78 0.43
C VAL A 249 8.58 -19.55 -0.41
N ARG A 250 7.72 -18.83 -1.15
CA ARG A 250 6.69 -19.40 -2.02
C ARG A 250 6.37 -18.48 -3.19
N ALA A 251 5.86 -19.05 -4.28
CA ALA A 251 5.33 -18.25 -5.38
C ALA A 251 4.07 -17.47 -4.93
N PRO A 252 3.87 -16.23 -5.43
CA PRO A 252 2.63 -15.52 -5.20
C PRO A 252 1.45 -16.15 -5.95
N GLU A 253 0.26 -15.96 -5.41
CA GLU A 253 -1.00 -16.21 -6.08
C GLU A 253 -1.47 -14.92 -6.78
N TYR A 254 -1.79 -15.00 -8.06
CA TYR A 254 -2.37 -13.88 -8.80
C TYR A 254 -3.88 -13.97 -8.69
N VAL A 255 -4.51 -12.92 -8.17
CA VAL A 255 -5.95 -12.91 -7.92
C VAL A 255 -6.62 -11.68 -8.50
N VAL A 256 -7.88 -11.83 -8.85
CA VAL A 256 -8.78 -10.73 -9.26
C VAL A 256 -9.95 -10.73 -8.30
N GLY A 257 -10.44 -9.54 -7.95
CA GLY A 257 -11.59 -9.37 -7.06
C GLY A 257 -12.57 -8.32 -7.58
N PRO A 258 -13.52 -7.90 -6.73
CA PRO A 258 -14.33 -6.73 -7.00
C PRO A 258 -13.44 -5.53 -7.34
N ALA A 259 -13.91 -4.70 -8.28
CA ALA A 259 -13.24 -3.47 -8.64
C ALA A 259 -13.04 -2.59 -7.41
N VAL A 260 -11.85 -2.01 -7.28
CA VAL A 260 -11.55 -1.07 -6.19
C VAL A 260 -11.61 0.33 -6.77
N PRO A 261 -12.47 1.23 -6.22
CA PRO A 261 -12.67 2.55 -6.80
C PRO A 261 -11.37 3.32 -7.02
N ASP A 262 -10.43 3.19 -6.09
CA ASP A 262 -9.10 3.82 -6.16
C ASP A 262 -8.35 3.50 -7.45
N CYS A 263 -8.41 2.23 -7.91
CA CYS A 263 -7.77 1.82 -9.16
C CYS A 263 -8.33 2.59 -10.36
N ALA A 264 -9.65 2.79 -10.41
CA ALA A 264 -10.28 3.53 -11.50
C ALA A 264 -9.80 4.98 -11.52
N HIS A 265 -9.69 5.64 -10.36
CA HIS A 265 -9.17 7.01 -10.24
C HIS A 265 -7.70 7.12 -10.69
N ILE A 266 -6.83 6.23 -10.20
CA ILE A 266 -5.40 6.22 -10.57
C ILE A 266 -5.22 6.00 -12.07
N ARG A 267 -6.03 5.13 -12.69
CA ARG A 267 -5.97 4.93 -14.15
C ARG A 267 -6.32 6.20 -14.93
N ARG A 268 -7.30 6.98 -14.46
CA ARG A 268 -7.65 8.27 -15.10
C ARG A 268 -6.51 9.29 -15.02
N SER A 269 -5.59 9.15 -14.06
CA SER A 269 -4.41 10.00 -13.96
C SER A 269 -3.31 9.65 -14.97
N GLY A 270 -3.49 8.58 -15.75
CA GLY A 270 -2.51 8.05 -16.70
C GLY A 270 -1.38 7.24 -16.08
N VAL A 271 -1.44 6.90 -14.78
CA VAL A 271 -0.43 6.02 -14.16
C VAL A 271 -0.81 4.56 -14.46
N GLU A 272 0.04 3.88 -15.23
CA GLU A 272 -0.22 2.50 -15.68
C GLU A 272 0.17 1.44 -14.64
N GLU A 273 1.23 1.68 -13.88
CA GLU A 273 1.77 0.77 -12.86
C GLU A 273 0.96 0.90 -11.56
N CYS A 274 -0.19 0.22 -11.47
CA CYS A 274 -1.05 0.22 -10.28
C CYS A 274 -1.45 -1.20 -9.87
N LEU A 275 -1.23 -1.56 -8.60
CA LEU A 275 -1.55 -2.89 -8.08
C LEU A 275 -2.01 -2.82 -6.61
N LEU A 276 -2.90 -3.73 -6.22
CA LEU A 276 -3.30 -3.91 -4.82
C LEU A 276 -2.44 -4.97 -4.15
N TYR A 277 -1.87 -4.63 -3.00
CA TYR A 277 -1.09 -5.56 -2.19
C TYR A 277 -1.08 -5.12 -0.72
N GLY A 278 -1.32 -6.05 0.19
CA GLY A 278 -1.15 -5.78 1.61
C GLY A 278 -1.49 -6.95 2.51
N PRO A 279 -1.11 -6.86 3.80
CA PRO A 279 -1.63 -7.74 4.84
C PRO A 279 -3.15 -7.58 4.98
N GLY A 280 -3.75 -8.51 5.69
CA GLY A 280 -5.21 -8.57 5.84
C GLY A 280 -5.83 -9.38 4.70
N ARG A 281 -6.73 -10.27 5.08
CA ARG A 281 -7.48 -11.10 4.13
C ARG A 281 -8.81 -10.44 3.85
N PHE A 282 -9.12 -10.30 2.57
CA PHE A 282 -10.41 -9.74 2.12
C PHE A 282 -11.61 -10.51 2.72
N GLU A 283 -11.41 -11.79 3.00
CA GLU A 283 -12.40 -12.68 3.62
C GLU A 283 -12.78 -12.28 5.06
N TYR A 284 -11.94 -11.52 5.76
CA TYR A 284 -12.23 -10.96 7.10
C TYR A 284 -12.70 -9.50 7.05
N ALA A 285 -12.49 -8.81 5.93
CA ALA A 285 -12.88 -7.42 5.78
C ALA A 285 -14.40 -7.25 5.89
N ARG A 286 -14.84 -6.14 6.50
CA ARG A 286 -16.26 -5.74 6.57
C ARG A 286 -17.18 -6.72 7.31
N ARG A 287 -16.61 -7.63 8.09
CA ARG A 287 -17.33 -8.59 8.95
C ARG A 287 -17.16 -8.23 10.43
N PRO A 288 -18.01 -8.77 11.32
CA PRO A 288 -17.75 -8.74 12.76
C PRO A 288 -16.43 -9.45 13.08
N ASP A 289 -15.75 -8.98 14.12
CA ASP A 289 -14.42 -9.46 14.52
C ASP A 289 -13.40 -9.42 13.37
N GLU A 290 -13.48 -8.37 12.53
CA GLU A 290 -12.45 -8.09 11.53
C GLU A 290 -11.08 -8.03 12.21
N GLN A 291 -10.10 -8.65 11.56
CA GLN A 291 -8.80 -8.88 12.16
C GLN A 291 -7.69 -9.08 11.13
N CYS A 292 -6.45 -8.91 11.58
CA CYS A 292 -5.25 -9.22 10.82
C CYS A 292 -4.22 -9.92 11.72
N ARG A 293 -3.49 -10.91 11.18
CA ARG A 293 -2.40 -11.57 11.91
C ARG A 293 -1.22 -10.62 12.00
N LEU A 294 -0.61 -10.50 13.17
CA LEU A 294 0.58 -9.66 13.36
C LEU A 294 1.76 -10.13 12.49
N ASP A 295 1.94 -11.44 12.37
CA ASP A 295 2.94 -12.02 11.44
C ASP A 295 2.70 -11.60 9.99
N ASP A 296 1.42 -11.51 9.57
CA ASP A 296 1.08 -11.08 8.21
C ASP A 296 1.38 -9.57 8.04
N VAL A 297 1.14 -8.74 9.06
CA VAL A 297 1.51 -7.31 9.02
C VAL A 297 3.03 -7.16 8.84
N VAL A 298 3.83 -7.91 9.59
CA VAL A 298 5.31 -7.90 9.47
C VAL A 298 5.75 -8.44 8.10
N ALA A 299 5.20 -9.56 7.66
CA ALA A 299 5.55 -10.14 6.37
C ALA A 299 5.17 -9.23 5.18
N GLY A 300 3.98 -8.63 5.23
CA GLY A 300 3.54 -7.65 4.23
C GLY A 300 4.44 -6.41 4.21
N CYS A 301 4.85 -5.91 5.39
CA CYS A 301 5.81 -4.81 5.51
C CYS A 301 7.18 -5.18 4.88
N LYS A 302 7.69 -6.39 5.16
CA LYS A 302 8.93 -6.90 4.53
C LYS A 302 8.84 -6.99 3.01
N VAL A 303 7.72 -7.49 2.48
CA VAL A 303 7.50 -7.57 1.03
C VAL A 303 7.46 -6.18 0.41
N LEU A 304 6.70 -5.26 1.01
CA LEU A 304 6.61 -3.86 0.56
C LEU A 304 7.98 -3.18 0.60
N ALA A 305 8.77 -3.38 1.65
CA ALA A 305 10.10 -2.77 1.79
C ALA A 305 11.06 -3.22 0.69
N LEU A 306 11.13 -4.52 0.39
CA LEU A 306 11.94 -5.03 -0.71
C LEU A 306 11.42 -4.57 -2.07
N ALA A 307 10.10 -4.62 -2.28
CA ALA A 307 9.51 -4.22 -3.55
C ALA A 307 9.75 -2.72 -3.83
N LEU A 308 9.57 -1.86 -2.83
CA LEU A 308 9.90 -0.43 -2.92
C LEU A 308 11.38 -0.24 -3.28
N LEU A 309 12.28 -0.92 -2.58
CA LEU A 309 13.72 -0.84 -2.85
C LEU A 309 14.05 -1.19 -4.31
N TRP A 310 13.50 -2.30 -4.82
CA TRP A 310 13.76 -2.78 -6.19
C TRP A 310 13.01 -2.00 -7.28
N MET A 311 11.92 -1.32 -6.96
CA MET A 311 11.29 -0.41 -7.93
C MET A 311 12.10 0.88 -8.08
N LEU A 312 12.67 1.37 -6.98
CA LEU A 312 13.44 2.61 -6.92
C LEU A 312 14.86 2.43 -7.49
N ARG A 313 15.50 1.30 -7.18
CA ARG A 313 16.78 0.90 -7.76
C ARG A 313 16.50 0.05 -8.98
N GLU A 314 16.79 0.55 -10.18
CA GLU A 314 16.66 -0.23 -11.41
C GLU A 314 17.21 -1.66 -11.26
N ASP A 315 16.49 -2.65 -11.80
CA ASP A 315 17.09 -3.91 -12.17
C ASP A 315 18.28 -3.57 -13.08
N ALA A 316 19.51 -3.90 -12.66
CA ALA A 316 20.74 -3.58 -13.38
C ALA A 316 20.83 -4.17 -14.80
N GLU A 317 19.80 -4.87 -15.26
CA GLU A 317 19.70 -5.45 -16.60
C GLU A 317 19.23 -4.44 -17.67
N ASP A 318 18.57 -3.33 -17.30
CA ASP A 318 17.98 -2.36 -18.26
C ASP A 318 18.64 -0.97 -18.28
N SER A 319 19.74 -0.74 -17.53
CA SER A 319 20.38 0.58 -17.49
C SER A 319 21.53 0.70 -18.53
N PRO A 320 21.40 1.50 -19.61
CA PRO A 320 22.48 1.71 -20.59
C PRO A 320 23.68 2.51 -20.01
N ALA A 321 23.56 3.01 -18.78
CA ALA A 321 24.50 3.95 -18.19
C ALA A 321 25.38 3.30 -17.12
N ARG A 322 26.24 2.34 -17.51
CA ARG A 322 27.45 1.98 -16.72
C ARG A 322 28.54 1.24 -17.50
N ILE A 323 28.64 1.46 -18.81
CA ILE A 323 29.88 1.14 -19.55
C ILE A 323 30.92 2.20 -19.20
N PHE A 324 31.61 2.04 -18.09
CA PHE A 324 32.91 2.70 -17.91
C PHE A 324 33.89 2.04 -18.88
N ARG A 325 34.08 2.65 -20.05
CA ARG A 325 35.30 2.42 -20.84
C ARG A 325 36.46 2.97 -20.02
N VAL A 326 37.21 2.08 -19.39
CA VAL A 326 38.57 2.38 -18.94
C VAL A 326 39.37 2.60 -20.22
N GLY A 327 39.66 3.87 -20.52
CA GLY A 327 40.59 4.23 -21.57
C GLY A 327 41.95 3.65 -21.23
N GLY A 328 42.37 2.64 -22.01
CA GLY A 328 43.73 2.15 -21.98
C GLY A 328 44.64 3.19 -22.64
N SER A 329 45.36 3.93 -21.81
CA SER A 329 46.63 4.53 -22.20
C SER A 329 47.71 3.47 -22.08
N HIS A 330 48.24 2.99 -23.21
CA HIS A 330 49.65 2.69 -23.47
C HIS A 330 49.84 2.36 -24.94
#